data_AF-P42832-F1
#
_entry.id   AF-P42832-F1
#
_cell.length_a   1.000
_cell.length_b   1.000
_cell.length_c   1.000
_cell.angle_alpha   90.00
_cell.angle_beta   90.00
_cell.angle_gamma   90.00
#
_symmetry.space_group_name_H-M   'P 1'
#
loop_
_entity.id
_entity.type
_entity.pdbx_description
1 polymer ?
#
loop_
_entity_poly.entity_id
_entity_poly.type
_entity_poly.pdbx_seq_one_letter_code
_entity_poly.pdbx_strand_id
1 'polypeptide(L)' 'MEIVLEAKERTDKKRSTLRRIRSQGGIPAILYGKKVENKMIFVTAAELEKVLREGGRTS' A
#
# COMPACT_ATOMS: atom_id res chain seq x y z
N MET A 1 18.02 1.00 -11.39
CA MET A 1 17.17 0.03 -10.70
C MET A 1 15.81 0.67 -10.54
N GLU A 2 14.79 0.13 -11.18
CA GLU A 2 13.42 0.60 -11.01
C GLU A 2 12.80 -0.22 -9.88
N ILE A 3 12.22 0.46 -8.89
CA ILE A 3 11.54 -0.21 -7.78
C ILE A 3 10.05 -0.12 -8.05
N VAL A 4 9.45 -1.26 -8.37
CA VAL A 4 8.01 -1.38 -8.62
C VAL A 4 7.36 -1.99 -7.39
N LEU A 5 6.41 -1.25 -6.79
CA LEU A 5 5.56 -1.74 -5.71
C LEU A 5 4.14 -1.88 -6.23
N GLU A 6 3.62 -3.11 -6.23
CA GLU A 6 2.24 -3.35 -6.61
C GLU A 6 1.29 -2.89 -5.49
N ALA A 7 0.32 -2.05 -5.87
CA ALA A 7 -0.72 -1.58 -4.97
C ALA A 7 -2.08 -2.03 -5.50
N LYS A 8 -2.90 -2.59 -4.61
CA LYS A 8 -4.27 -3.03 -4.93
C LYS A 8 -5.26 -1.99 -4.44
N GLU A 9 -6.21 -1.63 -5.30
CA GLU A 9 -7.27 -0.70 -4.94
C GLU A 9 -8.21 -1.29 -3.88
N ARG A 10 -8.64 -0.44 -2.96
CA ARG A 10 -9.64 -0.75 -1.95
C ARG A 10 -10.93 -0.01 -2.28
N THR A 11 -11.89 -0.73 -2.84
CA THR A 11 -13.22 -0.18 -3.17
C THR A 11 -14.07 0.07 -1.91
N ASP A 12 -13.85 -0.69 -0.84
CA ASP A 12 -14.69 -0.65 0.36
C ASP A 12 -14.05 0.16 1.52
N LYS A 13 -14.85 1.08 2.08
CA LYS A 13 -14.49 1.90 3.25
C LYS A 13 -14.74 1.21 4.60
N LYS A 14 -15.33 0.00 4.62
CA LYS A 14 -15.68 -0.70 5.87
C LYS A 14 -14.45 -1.07 6.72
N ARG A 15 -14.67 -1.00 8.05
CA ARG A 15 -13.69 -1.43 9.06
C ARG A 15 -13.36 -2.92 8.99
N SER A 16 -14.34 -3.77 8.62
CA SER A 16 -14.14 -5.21 8.43
C SER A 16 -13.14 -5.49 7.31
N THR A 17 -13.23 -4.76 6.21
CA THR A 17 -12.30 -4.87 5.07
C THR A 17 -10.87 -4.48 5.50
N LEU A 18 -10.71 -3.41 6.29
CA LEU A 18 -9.40 -3.04 6.84
C LEU A 18 -8.83 -4.11 7.79
N ARG A 19 -9.67 -4.74 8.63
CA ARG A 19 -9.25 -5.84 9.50
C ARG A 19 -8.78 -7.04 8.69
N ARG A 20 -9.53 -7.42 7.65
CA ARG A 20 -9.18 -8.51 6.74
C ARG A 20 -7.88 -8.25 6.01
N ILE A 21 -7.68 -7.04 5.48
CA ILE A 21 -6.43 -6.65 4.81
C ILE A 21 -5.25 -6.81 5.77
N ARG A 22 -5.34 -6.28 6.99
CA ARG A 22 -4.25 -6.39 7.98
C ARG A 22 -3.99 -7.82 8.43
N SER A 23 -5.03 -8.62 8.65
CA SER A 23 -4.87 -10.03 9.02
C SER A 23 -4.24 -10.87 7.91
N GLN A 24 -4.38 -10.43 6.65
CA GLN A 24 -3.75 -11.04 5.47
C GLN A 24 -2.34 -10.48 5.19
N GLY A 25 -1.76 -9.69 6.10
CA GLY A 25 -0.42 -9.11 5.91
C GLY A 25 -0.37 -7.91 4.95
N GLY A 26 -1.52 -7.30 4.65
CA GLY A 26 -1.62 -6.09 3.84
C GLY A 26 -1.56 -4.81 4.69
N ILE A 27 -0.92 -3.77 4.15
CA ILE A 27 -0.83 -2.44 4.74
C ILE A 27 -1.77 -1.51 3.97
N PRO A 28 -2.86 -1.02 4.58
CA PRO A 28 -3.73 -0.05 3.94
C PRO A 28 -3.07 1.33 3.88
N ALA A 29 -3.23 2.02 2.75
CA ALA A 29 -2.68 3.35 2.50
C ALA A 29 -3.65 4.20 1.64
N ILE A 30 -3.34 5.49 1.51
CA ILE A 30 -4.03 6.42 0.61
C ILE A 30 -2.99 7.02 -0.33
N LEU A 31 -3.23 6.92 -1.63
CA LEU A 31 -2.42 7.57 -2.65
C LEU A 31 -2.94 8.99 -2.88
N TYR A 32 -2.08 9.98 -2.59
CA TYR A 32 -2.33 11.39 -2.90
C TYR A 32 -1.51 11.79 -4.14
N GLY A 33 -2.07 12.67 -4.98
CA GLY A 33 -1.35 13.23 -6.12
C GLY A 33 -1.95 14.54 -6.62
N LYS A 34 -1.11 15.41 -7.21
CA LYS A 34 -1.48 16.77 -7.68
C LYS A 34 -2.63 16.78 -8.72
N LYS A 35 -2.96 15.64 -9.31
CA LYS A 35 -4.05 15.45 -10.29
C LYS A 35 -4.69 14.05 -10.18
N VAL A 36 -4.56 13.41 -9.02
CA VAL A 36 -5.07 12.06 -8.80
C VAL A 36 -6.05 12.15 -7.65
N GLU A 37 -7.29 11.71 -7.87
CA GLU A 37 -8.26 11.55 -6.79
C GLU A 37 -7.65 10.66 -5.69
N ASN A 38 -8.00 10.92 -4.44
CA ASN A 38 -7.47 10.16 -3.31
C ASN A 38 -7.84 8.67 -3.41
N LYS A 39 -6.91 7.85 -3.91
CA LYS A 39 -7.16 6.42 -4.10
C LYS A 39 -6.83 5.67 -2.83
N MET A 40 -7.82 4.95 -2.30
CA MET A 40 -7.58 4.00 -1.23
C MET A 40 -6.92 2.77 -1.82
N ILE A 41 -5.74 2.44 -1.32
CA ILE A 41 -4.98 1.29 -1.78
C ILE A 41 -4.52 0.46 -0.58
N PHE A 42 -4.02 -0.73 -0.85
CA PHE A 42 -3.22 -1.49 0.09
C PHE A 42 -2.06 -2.15 -0.65
N VAL A 43 -0.96 -2.32 0.05
CA VAL A 43 0.24 -3.01 -0.44
C VAL A 43 0.50 -4.23 0.43
N THR A 44 1.23 -5.22 -0.06
CA THR A 44 1.67 -6.32 0.81
C THR A 44 2.84 -5.86 1.68
N ALA A 45 2.87 -6.29 2.94
CA ALA A 45 3.98 -5.95 3.83
C ALA A 45 5.32 -6.51 3.31
N ALA A 46 5.30 -7.72 2.74
CA ALA A 46 6.49 -8.39 2.21
C ALA A 46 7.11 -7.65 1.01
N GLU A 47 6.29 -7.19 0.05
CA GLU A 47 6.78 -6.40 -1.07
C GLU A 47 7.29 -5.04 -0.60
N LEU A 48 6.56 -4.37 0.30
CA LEU A 48 7.01 -3.10 0.85
C LEU A 48 8.36 -3.25 1.55
N GLU A 49 8.54 -4.30 2.35
CA GLU A 49 9.81 -4.58 3.02
C GLU A 49 10.95 -4.84 2.02
N LYS A 50 10.67 -5.56 0.93
CA LYS A 50 11.65 -5.77 -0.15
C LYS A 50 12.05 -4.44 -0.80
N VAL A 51 11.06 -3.61 -1.14
CA VAL A 51 11.25 -2.28 -1.71
C VAL A 51 12.07 -1.38 -0.78
N LEU A 52 11.81 -1.40 0.52
CA LEU A 52 12.56 -0.61 1.50
C LEU A 52 14.00 -1.09 1.68
N ARG A 53 14.25 -2.40 1.56
CA ARG A 53 15.61 -2.96 1.57
C ARG A 53 16.40 -2.56 0.34
N GLU A 54 15.75 -2.51 -0.81
CA GLU A 54 16.38 -2.20 -2.10
C GLU A 54 16.56 -0.69 -2.34
N GLY A 55 15.56 0.11 -1.98
CA GLY A 55 15.55 1.57 -2.21
C GLY A 55 16.12 2.41 -1.09
N GLY A 56 16.37 1.80 0.09
CA GLY A 56 16.75 2.52 1.30
C GLY A 56 15.56 3.19 2.00
N ARG A 57 15.77 3.53 3.28
CA ARG A 57 14.81 4.30 4.07
C ARG A 57 14.95 5.79 3.71
N THR A 58 13.84 6.47 3.43
CA THR A 58 13.79 7.94 3.51
C THR A 58 13.23 8.31 4.88
N SER A 59 14.07 8.91 5.72
CA SER A 59 13.67 9.52 6.99
C SER A 59 12.98 10.85 6.77
#